data_AF-A0A930Z8K8-F1
#
_entry.id   AF-A0A930Z8K8-F1
#
_cell.length_a   1.000
_cell.length_b   1.000
_cell.length_c   1.000
_cell.angle_alpha   90.00
_cell.angle_beta   90.00
_cell.angle_gamma   90.00
#
_symmetry.space_group_name_H-M   'P 1'
#
loop_
_entity.id
_entity.type
_entity.pdbx_description
1 polymer ?
#
loop_
_entity_poly.entity_id
_entity_poly.type
_entity_poly.pdbx_seq_one_letter_code
_entity_poly.pdbx_strand_id
1 'polypeptide(L)'
;MFSSVGGVKRLILIAICLLVASCNGSFGGTTILSTSGIKNVPGQLAFRIVGTVGTPFSGIMSDGRSSWPFAGTIPTTYAIVNGRPPFRMIATKTASNSNLMSIEIINGFAPAMLASTVQPFGTISAQFGGTLATMAPRATPDVRFVLRGPKLGLITGSVEDLARSYAVEQHAPTVFLFDAPDGRVDGVFLLNNLTAGPLSVALFYTASSGQPTRMCQANGAPDQRQVILKYPGCTAVTLADGASLNPD
;
A
#
# COMPACT_ATOMS: atom_id res chain seq x y z
N MET A 1 8.80 62.87 55.61
CA MET A 1 8.39 63.92 54.67
C MET A 1 8.74 63.45 53.26
N PHE A 2 7.81 63.65 52.32
CA PHE A 2 7.67 62.99 51.02
C PHE A 2 8.81 63.20 50.02
N SER A 3 9.03 62.15 49.20
CA SER A 3 9.48 62.14 47.78
C SER A 3 10.01 60.72 47.50
N SER A 4 9.38 59.77 46.81
CA SER A 4 8.62 59.73 45.54
C SER A 4 9.39 60.14 44.29
N VAL A 5 10.25 59.25 43.79
CA VAL A 5 10.47 58.97 42.35
C VAL A 5 10.81 57.47 42.29
N GLY A 6 9.95 56.59 41.77
CA GLY A 6 9.58 56.53 40.36
C GLY A 6 10.44 55.45 39.71
N GLY A 7 9.98 54.19 39.77
CA GLY A 7 10.74 53.06 39.26
C GLY A 7 9.84 51.85 39.14
N VAL A 8 9.06 51.86 38.06
CA VAL A 8 8.19 50.79 37.58
C VAL A 8 8.95 49.46 37.62
N LYS A 9 8.82 48.75 38.74
CA LYS A 9 9.23 47.37 38.90
C LYS A 9 8.08 46.50 38.42
N ARG A 10 8.43 45.53 37.57
CA ARG A 10 7.66 44.32 37.25
C ARG A 10 6.52 44.55 36.27
N LEU A 11 6.82 44.36 34.99
CA LEU A 11 6.12 43.44 34.08
C LEU A 11 6.73 43.60 32.69
N ILE A 12 6.78 42.52 31.92
CA ILE A 12 7.26 42.46 30.53
C ILE A 12 8.79 42.33 30.39
N LEU A 13 9.37 41.23 30.88
CA LEU A 13 10.50 40.56 30.18
C LEU A 13 10.69 39.10 30.65
N ILE A 14 9.61 38.35 30.83
CA ILE A 14 9.66 36.88 30.98
C ILE A 14 8.55 36.29 30.09
N ALA A 15 8.69 36.47 28.79
CA ALA A 15 7.86 35.80 27.79
C ALA A 15 8.67 35.47 26.52
N ILE A 16 9.99 35.34 26.63
CA ILE A 16 10.91 35.00 25.52
C ILE A 16 11.85 33.84 25.94
N CYS A 17 11.43 32.98 26.87
CA CYS A 17 12.16 31.75 27.22
C CYS A 17 11.28 30.49 27.25
N LEU A 18 10.14 30.50 26.54
CA LEU A 18 9.28 29.31 26.35
C LEU A 18 9.19 28.87 24.88
N LEU A 19 10.12 29.30 24.02
CA LEU A 19 10.16 28.94 22.60
C LEU A 19 11.21 27.88 22.25
N VAL A 20 11.70 27.11 23.23
CA VAL A 20 12.64 26.01 22.97
C VAL A 20 12.31 24.79 23.82
N ALA A 21 11.18 24.15 23.50
CA ALA A 21 10.92 22.75 23.80
C ALA A 21 9.79 22.21 22.91
N SER A 22 10.00 22.22 21.58
CA SER A 22 9.24 21.37 20.67
C SER A 22 10.19 20.61 19.75
N CYS A 23 11.04 19.78 20.36
CA CYS A 23 11.62 18.64 19.67
C CYS A 23 10.84 17.38 20.07
N ASN A 24 9.52 17.41 19.88
CA ASN A 24 8.75 16.19 19.77
C ASN A 24 8.80 15.79 18.29
N GLY A 25 9.73 14.90 17.97
CA GLY A 25 9.66 14.10 16.76
C GLY A 25 8.37 13.31 16.78
N SER A 26 7.34 13.84 16.14
CA SER A 26 6.10 13.12 15.88
C SER A 26 6.13 12.63 14.44
N PHE A 27 6.41 11.34 14.30
CA PHE A 27 5.90 10.54 13.19
C PHE A 27 4.37 10.75 13.15
N GLY A 28 3.90 11.65 12.29
CA GLY A 28 2.49 12.02 12.28
C GLY A 28 2.20 13.33 11.56
N GLY A 29 3.00 13.66 10.54
CA GLY A 29 2.61 14.70 9.60
C GLY A 29 1.35 14.25 8.88
N THR A 30 0.21 14.74 9.34
CA THR A 30 -1.01 14.84 8.55
C THR A 30 -0.71 15.72 7.36
N THR A 31 -0.13 15.16 6.30
CA THR A 31 -0.38 15.68 4.96
C THR A 31 -1.86 15.42 4.71
N ILE A 32 -2.65 16.43 5.05
CA ILE A 32 -3.98 16.60 4.47
C ILE A 32 -3.69 16.71 2.97
N LEU A 33 -3.88 15.61 2.24
CA LEU A 33 -3.99 15.65 0.78
C LEU A 33 -5.00 16.73 0.47
N SER A 34 -4.64 17.66 -0.43
CA SER A 34 -5.44 18.81 -0.78
C SER A 34 -6.90 18.42 -1.05
N THR A 35 -7.79 18.68 -0.10
CA THR A 35 -9.23 18.58 -0.28
C THR A 35 -9.77 19.94 -0.70
N SER A 36 -9.31 20.49 -1.82
CA SER A 36 -10.07 21.54 -2.50
C SER A 36 -11.22 20.88 -3.27
N GLY A 37 -12.34 20.65 -2.58
CA GLY A 37 -13.65 20.40 -3.21
C GLY A 37 -13.95 18.99 -3.73
N ILE A 38 -13.07 18.01 -3.56
CA ILE A 38 -13.38 16.61 -3.90
C ILE A 38 -14.03 15.94 -2.68
N LYS A 39 -15.26 15.44 -2.85
CA LYS A 39 -16.00 14.66 -1.83
C LYS A 39 -15.08 13.61 -1.21
N ASN A 40 -15.06 13.50 0.13
CA ASN A 40 -14.26 12.51 0.87
C ASN A 40 -14.35 11.15 0.18
N VAL A 41 -13.28 10.76 -0.51
CA VAL A 41 -13.15 9.42 -1.08
C VAL A 41 -13.02 8.49 0.12
N PRO A 42 -13.77 7.38 0.18
CA PRO A 42 -13.58 6.39 1.24
C PRO A 42 -12.10 6.03 1.35
N GLY A 43 -11.60 5.94 2.58
CA GLY A 43 -10.20 5.61 2.82
C GLY A 43 -9.82 4.34 2.08
N GLN A 44 -8.71 4.37 1.33
CA GLN A 44 -8.24 3.17 0.65
C GLN A 44 -7.84 2.15 1.70
N LEU A 45 -8.34 0.92 1.55
CA LEU A 45 -7.96 -0.18 2.41
C LEU A 45 -6.62 -0.75 1.91
N ALA A 46 -5.64 -0.76 2.81
CA ALA A 46 -4.32 -1.33 2.55
C ALA A 46 -4.05 -2.47 3.53
N PHE A 47 -3.24 -3.41 3.09
CA PHE A 47 -2.81 -4.56 3.86
C PHE A 47 -1.29 -4.62 3.81
N ARG A 48 -0.64 -4.61 4.95
CA ARG A 48 0.82 -4.68 5.03
C ARG A 48 1.24 -5.95 5.73
N ILE A 49 2.28 -6.57 5.21
CA ILE A 49 3.05 -7.55 5.96
C ILE A 49 4.35 -6.86 6.38
N VAL A 50 4.50 -6.69 7.69
CA VAL A 50 5.60 -5.97 8.34
C VAL A 50 6.27 -6.85 9.40
N GLY A 51 7.44 -6.45 9.88
CA GLY A 51 8.22 -7.22 10.83
C GLY A 51 9.70 -7.19 10.48
N THR A 52 10.40 -8.31 10.69
CA THR A 52 11.82 -8.42 10.37
C THR A 52 12.02 -8.46 8.85
N VAL A 53 12.71 -7.45 8.31
CA VAL A 53 12.97 -7.28 6.87
C VAL A 53 13.62 -8.53 6.27
N GLY A 54 13.19 -8.90 5.06
CA GLY A 54 13.68 -10.06 4.31
C GLY A 54 13.07 -11.40 4.77
N THR A 55 12.19 -11.40 5.77
CA THR A 55 11.50 -12.64 6.19
C THR A 55 10.50 -13.06 5.11
N PRO A 56 10.63 -14.26 4.52
CA PRO A 56 9.75 -14.74 3.48
C PRO A 56 8.42 -15.26 4.04
N PHE A 57 7.36 -15.09 3.25
CA PHE A 57 6.01 -15.52 3.59
C PHE A 57 5.21 -15.94 2.35
N SER A 58 4.14 -16.68 2.58
CA SER A 58 3.08 -16.94 1.62
C SER A 58 1.71 -16.76 2.28
N GLY A 59 0.67 -16.55 1.49
CA GLY A 59 -0.65 -16.33 2.06
C GLY A 59 -1.76 -16.21 1.03
N ILE A 60 -2.94 -15.91 1.55
CA ILE A 60 -4.14 -15.65 0.77
C ILE A 60 -4.88 -14.47 1.38
N MET A 61 -5.31 -13.57 0.51
CA MET A 61 -6.18 -12.46 0.83
C MET A 61 -7.52 -12.68 0.16
N SER A 62 -8.61 -12.33 0.82
CA SER A 62 -9.95 -12.42 0.27
C SER A 62 -10.75 -11.19 0.67
N ASP A 63 -11.56 -10.71 -0.25
CA ASP A 63 -12.71 -9.88 0.07
C ASP A 63 -13.97 -10.77 0.06
N GLY A 64 -15.17 -10.17 0.12
CA GLY A 64 -16.42 -10.92 0.11
C GLY A 64 -16.74 -11.65 -1.21
N ARG A 65 -15.96 -11.43 -2.29
CA ARG A 65 -16.24 -11.94 -3.64
C ARG A 65 -15.12 -12.77 -4.25
N SER A 66 -13.88 -12.37 -3.98
CA SER A 66 -12.70 -12.93 -4.63
C SER A 66 -11.53 -13.09 -3.66
N SER A 67 -10.64 -14.01 -4.00
CA SER A 67 -9.39 -14.25 -3.29
C SER A 67 -8.16 -14.25 -4.19
N TRP A 68 -7.05 -13.84 -3.60
CA TRP A 68 -5.75 -13.69 -4.24
C TRP A 68 -4.68 -14.40 -3.41
N PRO A 69 -4.07 -15.49 -3.92
CA PRO A 69 -2.88 -16.04 -3.32
C PRO A 69 -1.71 -15.08 -3.53
N PHE A 70 -0.85 -14.93 -2.54
CA PHE A 70 0.31 -14.05 -2.60
C PHE A 70 1.51 -14.67 -1.89
N ALA A 71 2.70 -14.17 -2.20
CA ALA A 71 3.94 -14.51 -1.53
C ALA A 71 4.90 -13.32 -1.64
N GLY A 72 5.90 -13.29 -0.76
CA GLY A 72 6.97 -12.31 -0.84
C GLY A 72 7.83 -12.24 0.41
N THR A 73 8.53 -11.14 0.57
CA THR A 73 9.37 -10.86 1.74
C THR A 73 8.94 -9.57 2.43
N ILE A 74 9.19 -9.50 3.72
CA ILE A 74 8.86 -8.31 4.51
C ILE A 74 9.80 -7.14 4.13
N PRO A 75 9.31 -5.90 3.93
CA PRO A 75 7.90 -5.48 3.95
C PRO A 75 7.25 -5.56 2.56
N THR A 76 5.97 -5.97 2.51
CA THR A 76 5.16 -5.86 1.29
C THR A 76 3.79 -5.27 1.62
N THR A 77 3.34 -4.33 0.80
CA THR A 77 1.99 -3.75 0.86
C THR A 77 1.13 -4.29 -0.27
N TYR A 78 -0.15 -4.53 0.03
CA TYR A 78 -1.19 -4.92 -0.90
C TYR A 78 -2.38 -3.98 -0.74
N ALA A 79 -3.09 -3.70 -1.83
CA ALA A 79 -4.34 -2.94 -1.79
C ALA A 79 -5.32 -3.48 -2.82
N ILE A 80 -6.59 -3.66 -2.45
CA ILE A 80 -7.63 -4.10 -3.38
C ILE A 80 -8.32 -2.86 -3.93
N VAL A 81 -8.20 -2.62 -5.23
CA VAL A 81 -8.65 -1.41 -5.92
C VAL A 81 -10.16 -1.19 -5.76
N ASN A 82 -10.93 -2.26 -5.91
CA ASN A 82 -12.39 -2.24 -5.89
C ASN A 82 -12.96 -3.26 -4.88
N GLY A 83 -12.25 -3.47 -3.78
CA GLY A 83 -12.58 -4.49 -2.78
C GLY A 83 -13.89 -4.21 -2.04
N ARG A 84 -14.56 -5.28 -1.60
CA ARG A 84 -15.79 -5.19 -0.80
C ARG A 84 -15.66 -5.98 0.50
N PRO A 85 -15.83 -5.34 1.68
CA PRO A 85 -15.83 -6.07 2.94
C PRO A 85 -16.94 -7.13 2.99
N PRO A 86 -16.78 -8.20 3.80
CA PRO A 86 -15.68 -8.41 4.75
C PRO A 86 -14.37 -8.81 4.04
N PHE A 87 -13.25 -8.47 4.67
CA PHE A 87 -11.90 -8.83 4.22
C PHE A 87 -11.26 -9.81 5.18
N ARG A 88 -10.46 -10.73 4.65
CA ARG A 88 -9.64 -11.64 5.42
C ARG A 88 -8.28 -11.81 4.77
N MET A 89 -7.24 -11.77 5.58
CA MET A 89 -5.89 -12.11 5.19
C MET A 89 -5.40 -13.25 6.08
N ILE A 90 -4.75 -14.23 5.47
CA ILE A 90 -3.99 -15.27 6.16
C ILE A 90 -2.60 -15.25 5.57
N ALA A 91 -1.58 -15.18 6.41
CA ALA A 91 -0.19 -15.25 6.00
C ALA A 91 0.56 -16.26 6.88
N THR A 92 1.44 -17.02 6.25
CA THR A 92 2.29 -18.02 6.87
C THR A 92 3.74 -17.67 6.56
N LYS A 93 4.54 -17.59 7.61
CA LYS A 93 5.99 -17.42 7.49
C LYS A 93 6.56 -18.69 6.86
N THR A 94 7.45 -18.57 5.88
CA THR A 94 8.10 -19.74 5.26
C THR A 94 9.52 -19.97 5.79
N ALA A 95 9.96 -19.13 6.73
CA ALA A 95 11.23 -19.27 7.44
C ALA A 95 11.09 -20.04 8.77
N SER A 96 12.14 -20.79 9.10
CA SER A 96 12.29 -21.59 10.34
C SER A 96 12.84 -20.80 11.54
N ASN A 97 13.11 -19.50 11.39
CA ASN A 97 13.69 -18.65 12.43
C ASN A 97 12.61 -17.97 13.30
N SER A 98 13.04 -17.24 14.34
CA SER A 98 12.17 -16.49 15.25
C SER A 98 11.85 -15.06 14.78
N ASN A 99 12.09 -14.75 13.50
CA ASN A 99 11.81 -13.43 12.95
C ASN A 99 10.33 -13.07 13.08
N LEU A 100 10.06 -11.79 13.39
CA LEU A 100 8.70 -11.26 13.52
C LEU A 100 8.06 -11.14 12.15
N MET A 101 6.83 -11.62 12.05
CA MET A 101 5.91 -11.35 10.94
C MET A 101 4.58 -10.86 11.50
N SER A 102 4.08 -9.76 10.94
CA SER A 102 2.83 -9.12 11.34
C SER A 102 2.01 -8.78 10.11
N ILE A 103 0.69 -8.98 10.19
CA ILE A 103 -0.29 -8.43 9.27
C ILE A 103 -0.84 -7.15 9.90
N GLU A 104 -0.92 -6.10 9.11
CA GLU A 104 -1.59 -4.85 9.44
C GLU A 104 -2.63 -4.55 8.36
N ILE A 105 -3.91 -4.43 8.76
CA ILE A 105 -4.96 -3.91 7.89
C ILE A 105 -5.16 -2.44 8.24
N ILE A 106 -5.02 -1.56 7.25
CA ILE A 106 -5.10 -0.11 7.39
C ILE A 106 -6.32 0.37 6.62
N ASN A 107 -7.22 1.09 7.30
CA ASN A 107 -8.35 1.74 6.66
C ASN A 107 -8.10 3.25 6.61
N GLY A 108 -7.88 3.79 5.41
CA GLY A 108 -7.39 5.16 5.23
C GLY A 108 -5.97 5.29 5.80
N PHE A 109 -5.84 5.99 6.93
CA PHE A 109 -4.54 6.26 7.56
C PHE A 109 -4.38 5.58 8.93
N ALA A 110 -5.36 4.81 9.38
CA ALA A 110 -5.37 4.20 10.71
C ALA A 110 -5.27 2.67 10.62
N PRO A 111 -4.42 2.04 11.46
CA PRO A 111 -4.45 0.58 11.64
C PRO A 111 -5.82 0.18 12.19
N ALA A 112 -6.53 -0.66 11.44
CA ALA A 112 -7.81 -1.21 11.84
C ALA A 112 -7.64 -2.55 12.56
N MET A 113 -6.70 -3.38 12.11
CA MET A 113 -6.44 -4.71 12.67
C MET A 113 -4.97 -5.10 12.58
N LEU A 114 -4.51 -5.83 13.59
CA LEU A 114 -3.14 -6.30 13.71
C LEU A 114 -3.14 -7.77 14.16
N ALA A 115 -2.26 -8.57 13.55
CA ALA A 115 -1.96 -9.93 14.00
C ALA A 115 -0.47 -10.18 13.82
N SER A 116 0.19 -10.87 14.75
CA SER A 116 1.65 -11.04 14.73
C SER A 116 2.07 -12.43 15.21
N THR A 117 3.19 -12.91 14.69
CA THR A 117 3.82 -14.15 15.14
C THR A 117 5.35 -14.05 15.06
N VAL A 118 6.01 -14.71 16.01
CA VAL A 118 7.46 -14.98 15.99
C VAL A 118 7.74 -16.47 15.80
N GLN A 119 6.72 -17.33 15.84
CA GLN A 119 6.88 -18.77 15.75
C GLN A 119 7.50 -19.17 14.39
N PRO A 120 8.50 -20.07 14.34
CA PRO A 120 8.95 -20.69 13.10
C PRO A 120 7.78 -21.26 12.31
N PHE A 121 7.71 -20.97 11.01
CA PHE A 121 6.58 -21.35 10.15
C PHE A 121 5.19 -20.90 10.64
N GLY A 122 5.12 -19.88 11.50
CA GLY A 122 3.88 -19.42 12.11
C GLY A 122 2.90 -18.84 11.09
N THR A 123 1.62 -19.13 11.31
CA THR A 123 0.49 -18.58 10.54
C THR A 123 -0.28 -17.56 11.38
N ILE A 124 -0.65 -16.44 10.77
CA ILE A 124 -1.49 -15.39 11.36
C ILE A 124 -2.63 -15.04 10.43
N SER A 125 -3.73 -14.56 11.00
CA SER A 125 -4.89 -14.08 10.24
C SER A 125 -5.42 -12.77 10.81
N ALA A 126 -5.85 -11.88 9.94
CA ALA A 126 -6.56 -10.65 10.30
C ALA A 126 -7.83 -10.53 9.43
N GLN A 127 -8.87 -9.91 9.98
CA GLN A 127 -10.17 -9.72 9.31
C GLN A 127 -10.73 -8.33 9.57
N PHE A 128 -11.34 -7.71 8.57
CA PHE A 128 -11.92 -6.37 8.68
C PHE A 128 -13.30 -6.28 8.03
N GLY A 129 -14.20 -5.47 8.58
CA GLY A 129 -15.52 -5.22 7.99
C GLY A 129 -16.51 -6.39 8.12
N GLY A 130 -16.28 -7.29 9.09
CA GLY A 130 -17.12 -8.46 9.37
C GLY A 130 -16.33 -9.77 9.35
N THR A 131 -17.04 -10.88 9.57
CA THR A 131 -16.45 -12.23 9.55
C THR A 131 -16.59 -12.84 8.17
N LEU A 132 -15.47 -13.28 7.60
CA LEU A 132 -15.44 -14.09 6.38
C LEU A 132 -15.09 -15.55 6.76
N ALA A 133 -16.12 -16.37 6.93
CA ALA A 133 -16.00 -17.74 7.43
C ALA A 133 -15.10 -18.61 6.53
N THR A 134 -15.27 -18.49 5.21
CA THR A 134 -14.52 -19.19 4.17
C THR A 134 -13.94 -18.19 3.19
N MET A 135 -12.73 -18.46 2.65
CA MET A 135 -12.18 -17.66 1.56
C MET A 135 -13.11 -17.68 0.36
N ALA A 136 -13.26 -16.54 -0.30
CA ALA A 136 -14.03 -16.45 -1.53
C ALA A 136 -13.31 -17.20 -2.68
N PRO A 137 -14.00 -17.51 -3.79
CA PRO A 137 -13.38 -18.09 -4.97
C PRO A 137 -12.19 -17.27 -5.46
N ARG A 138 -11.25 -17.90 -6.18
CA ARG A 138 -10.11 -17.17 -6.74
C ARG A 138 -10.59 -16.11 -7.72
N ALA A 139 -9.97 -14.93 -7.68
CA ALA A 139 -10.27 -13.86 -8.65
C ALA A 139 -10.16 -14.37 -10.09
N THR A 140 -11.15 -14.03 -10.92
CA THR A 140 -11.20 -14.39 -12.34
C THR A 140 -11.82 -13.22 -13.13
N PRO A 141 -11.04 -12.53 -13.99
CA PRO A 141 -9.59 -12.63 -14.12
C PRO A 141 -8.84 -12.16 -12.85
N ASP A 142 -7.67 -12.73 -12.58
CA ASP A 142 -6.76 -12.26 -11.50
C ASP A 142 -5.83 -11.18 -12.09
N VAL A 143 -6.07 -9.92 -11.72
CA VAL A 143 -5.33 -8.77 -12.26
C VAL A 143 -4.56 -8.05 -11.16
N ARG A 144 -3.26 -7.84 -11.39
CA ARG A 144 -2.36 -7.24 -10.40
C ARG A 144 -1.42 -6.23 -11.02
N PHE A 145 -1.26 -5.09 -10.36
CA PHE A 145 -0.19 -4.14 -10.66
C PHE A 145 0.83 -4.20 -9.54
N VAL A 146 2.04 -4.65 -9.86
CA VAL A 146 3.17 -4.70 -8.92
C VAL A 146 4.02 -3.46 -9.14
N LEU A 147 4.03 -2.58 -8.15
CA LEU A 147 4.76 -1.33 -8.19
C LEU A 147 5.99 -1.44 -7.31
N ARG A 148 7.14 -1.30 -7.96
CA ARG A 148 8.44 -1.26 -7.32
C ARG A 148 8.98 0.16 -7.47
N GLY A 149 9.52 0.66 -6.38
CA GLY A 149 10.13 1.96 -6.32
C GLY A 149 10.93 2.11 -5.04
N PRO A 150 11.66 3.20 -4.91
CA PRO A 150 12.31 3.61 -3.67
C PRO A 150 11.39 3.50 -2.45
N LYS A 151 11.96 2.98 -1.36
CA LYS A 151 11.27 2.78 -0.08
C LYS A 151 10.61 4.10 0.36
N LEU A 152 9.33 4.05 0.71
CA LEU A 152 8.49 5.18 1.14
C LEU A 152 8.04 6.16 0.04
N GLY A 153 8.36 5.92 -1.23
CA GLY A 153 7.80 6.71 -2.33
C GLY A 153 6.27 6.66 -2.34
N LEU A 154 5.60 7.81 -2.23
CA LEU A 154 4.15 7.90 -2.37
C LEU A 154 3.79 7.75 -3.85
N ILE A 155 3.01 6.72 -4.15
CA ILE A 155 2.44 6.48 -5.47
C ILE A 155 0.99 6.94 -5.44
N THR A 156 0.61 7.79 -6.37
CA THR A 156 -0.79 8.08 -6.69
C THR A 156 -1.12 7.63 -8.10
N GLY A 157 -2.38 7.40 -8.40
CA GLY A 157 -2.75 6.98 -9.74
C GLY A 157 -4.22 6.67 -9.91
N SER A 158 -4.51 6.03 -11.03
CA SER A 158 -5.81 5.40 -11.29
C SER A 158 -5.62 4.00 -11.87
N VAL A 159 -6.54 3.12 -11.52
CA VAL A 159 -6.72 1.81 -12.14
C VAL A 159 -8.15 1.75 -12.65
N GLU A 160 -8.33 1.34 -13.91
CA GLU A 160 -9.63 1.36 -14.56
C GLU A 160 -9.86 0.16 -15.46
N ASP A 161 -11.14 -0.16 -15.66
CA ASP A 161 -11.62 -1.08 -16.68
C ASP A 161 -12.57 -0.36 -17.66
N LEU A 162 -13.25 -1.08 -18.56
CA LEU A 162 -14.18 -0.47 -19.52
C LEU A 162 -15.38 0.24 -18.87
N ALA A 163 -15.72 -0.10 -17.63
CA ALA A 163 -16.92 0.38 -16.96
C ALA A 163 -16.63 1.30 -15.76
N ARG A 164 -15.45 1.22 -15.15
CA ARG A 164 -15.15 1.75 -13.82
C ARG A 164 -13.72 2.27 -13.75
N SER A 165 -13.52 3.36 -13.01
CA SER A 165 -12.21 3.94 -12.72
C SER A 165 -12.06 4.18 -11.23
N TYR A 166 -10.88 3.89 -10.69
CA TYR A 166 -10.58 3.95 -9.27
C TYR A 166 -9.29 4.70 -9.03
N ALA A 167 -9.34 5.74 -8.21
CA ALA A 167 -8.14 6.40 -7.72
C ALA A 167 -7.40 5.50 -6.73
N VAL A 168 -6.07 5.50 -6.78
CA VAL A 168 -5.21 4.74 -5.87
C VAL A 168 -4.13 5.62 -5.29
N GLU A 169 -3.78 5.38 -4.03
CA GLU A 169 -2.71 6.04 -3.32
C GLU A 169 -2.06 5.09 -2.31
N GLN A 170 -0.79 4.72 -2.51
CA GLN A 170 -0.05 3.81 -1.62
C GLN A 170 1.46 4.09 -1.62
N HIS A 171 2.19 3.56 -0.64
CA HIS A 171 3.66 3.63 -0.61
C HIS A 171 4.31 2.46 -1.36
N ALA A 172 5.41 2.71 -2.07
CA ALA A 172 6.22 1.64 -2.66
C ALA A 172 7.00 0.84 -1.60
N PRO A 173 7.17 -0.50 -1.77
CA PRO A 173 6.55 -1.34 -2.79
C PRO A 173 5.08 -1.67 -2.46
N THR A 174 4.23 -1.72 -3.49
CA THR A 174 2.80 -2.09 -3.35
C THR A 174 2.35 -2.98 -4.50
N VAL A 175 1.48 -3.94 -4.18
CA VAL A 175 0.73 -4.73 -5.16
C VAL A 175 -0.74 -4.31 -5.13
N PHE A 176 -1.24 -3.73 -6.21
CA PHE A 176 -2.68 -3.49 -6.39
C PHE A 176 -3.34 -4.73 -6.96
N LEU A 177 -4.46 -5.15 -6.36
CA LEU A 177 -5.30 -6.26 -6.79
C LEU A 177 -6.60 -5.69 -7.36
N PHE A 178 -6.98 -6.10 -8.57
CA PHE A 178 -8.22 -5.64 -9.21
C PHE A 178 -9.17 -6.81 -9.39
N ASP A 179 -10.31 -6.77 -8.70
CA ASP A 179 -11.32 -7.81 -8.71
C ASP A 179 -12.24 -7.70 -9.94
N ALA A 180 -12.37 -8.80 -10.68
CA ALA A 180 -13.31 -8.96 -11.80
C ALA A 180 -13.42 -7.72 -12.71
N PRO A 181 -12.30 -7.24 -13.29
CA PRO A 181 -12.35 -6.15 -14.26
C PRO A 181 -13.09 -6.56 -15.53
N ASP A 182 -13.78 -5.60 -16.14
CA ASP A 182 -14.50 -5.79 -17.40
C ASP A 182 -13.64 -5.41 -18.61
N GLY A 183 -13.22 -6.40 -19.38
CA GLY A 183 -12.49 -6.22 -20.63
C GLY A 183 -11.09 -5.61 -20.46
N ARG A 184 -10.88 -4.44 -21.06
CA ARG A 184 -9.60 -3.71 -21.02
C ARG A 184 -9.31 -3.27 -19.59
N VAL A 185 -8.07 -3.39 -19.16
CA VAL A 185 -7.58 -2.85 -17.89
C VAL A 185 -6.43 -1.88 -18.15
N ASP A 186 -6.55 -0.67 -17.60
CA ASP A 186 -5.52 0.34 -17.66
C ASP A 186 -5.08 0.73 -16.24
N GLY A 187 -3.82 1.14 -16.12
CA GLY A 187 -3.26 1.71 -14.90
C GLY A 187 -2.37 2.89 -15.22
N VAL A 188 -2.58 3.99 -14.51
CA VAL A 188 -1.74 5.19 -14.58
C VAL A 188 -1.17 5.44 -13.19
N PHE A 189 0.14 5.42 -13.04
CA PHE A 189 0.81 5.56 -11.75
C PHE A 189 1.83 6.69 -11.79
N LEU A 190 1.85 7.48 -10.71
CA LEU A 190 2.69 8.65 -10.53
C LEU A 190 3.48 8.50 -9.23
N LEU A 191 4.79 8.69 -9.30
CA LEU A 191 5.64 8.74 -8.11
C LEU A 191 5.82 10.20 -7.67
N ASN A 192 5.21 10.57 -6.55
CA ASN A 192 5.11 11.96 -6.08
C ASN A 192 6.34 12.47 -5.31
N ASN A 193 7.46 11.75 -5.34
CA ASN A 193 8.70 12.17 -4.69
C ASN A 193 9.84 12.35 -5.71
N LEU A 194 10.28 13.60 -5.85
CA LEU A 194 11.18 14.09 -6.90
C LEU A 194 12.60 13.48 -6.87
N THR A 195 13.00 12.90 -5.74
CA THR A 195 14.38 12.41 -5.50
C THR A 195 14.48 10.89 -5.45
N ALA A 196 13.35 10.19 -5.55
CA ALA A 196 13.28 8.83 -5.06
C ALA A 196 13.92 7.82 -6.05
N GLY A 197 14.09 8.15 -7.32
CA GLY A 197 14.61 7.21 -8.34
C GLY A 197 13.48 6.58 -9.16
N PRO A 198 13.77 5.54 -9.97
CA PRO A 198 12.83 5.05 -10.96
C PRO A 198 11.63 4.34 -10.33
N LEU A 199 10.46 4.51 -10.95
CA LEU A 199 9.27 3.70 -10.71
C LEU A 199 9.23 2.58 -11.77
N SER A 200 9.09 1.34 -11.32
CA SER A 200 8.82 0.19 -12.18
C SER A 200 7.44 -0.35 -11.87
N VAL A 201 6.64 -0.58 -12.90
CA VAL A 201 5.32 -1.20 -12.76
C VAL A 201 5.23 -2.42 -13.65
N ALA A 202 4.74 -3.52 -13.08
CA ALA A 202 4.46 -4.75 -13.80
C ALA A 202 2.97 -5.12 -13.69
N LEU A 203 2.33 -5.39 -14.83
CA LEU A 203 0.95 -5.89 -14.89
C LEU A 203 0.93 -7.43 -15.02
N PHE A 204 0.16 -8.09 -14.17
CA PHE A 204 -0.15 -9.52 -14.24
C PHE A 204 -1.64 -9.69 -14.50
N TYR A 205 -2.00 -10.58 -15.42
CA TYR A 205 -3.38 -10.83 -15.80
C TYR A 205 -3.60 -12.33 -16.01
N THR A 206 -4.55 -12.96 -15.31
CA THR A 206 -4.93 -14.36 -15.57
C THR A 206 -6.28 -14.39 -16.27
N ALA A 207 -6.33 -14.87 -17.51
CA ALA A 207 -7.60 -15.08 -18.22
C ALA A 207 -8.34 -16.33 -17.71
N SER A 208 -9.65 -16.40 -18.00
CA SER A 208 -10.54 -17.51 -17.60
C SER A 208 -10.12 -18.90 -18.13
N SER A 209 -9.21 -18.97 -19.11
CA SER A 209 -8.70 -20.20 -19.72
C SER A 209 -7.37 -20.72 -19.15
N GLY A 210 -6.83 -20.07 -18.11
CA GLY A 210 -5.63 -20.54 -17.42
C GLY A 210 -4.30 -20.04 -18.01
N GLN A 211 -3.35 -19.91 -17.07
CA GLN A 211 -2.04 -19.23 -17.11
C GLN A 211 -2.08 -17.69 -17.05
N PRO A 212 -1.26 -17.06 -16.17
CA PRO A 212 -1.10 -15.62 -16.15
C PRO A 212 -0.40 -15.16 -17.44
N THR A 213 -1.10 -14.39 -18.27
CA THR A 213 -0.55 -13.71 -19.44
C THR A 213 0.25 -12.48 -18.97
N ARG A 214 1.52 -12.40 -19.40
CA ARG A 214 2.60 -11.70 -18.67
C ARG A 214 2.83 -10.24 -19.05
N MET A 215 3.15 -9.47 -18.00
CA MET A 215 4.06 -8.33 -17.89
C MET A 215 4.15 -7.36 -19.06
N CYS A 216 3.38 -6.30 -18.91
CA CYS A 216 3.72 -5.00 -19.46
C CYS A 216 4.64 -4.33 -18.42
N GLN A 217 5.93 -4.21 -18.72
CA GLN A 217 6.88 -3.44 -17.91
C GLN A 217 7.18 -2.14 -18.66
N ALA A 218 6.69 -1.04 -18.12
CA ALA A 218 7.12 0.28 -18.55
C ALA A 218 8.09 0.80 -17.49
N ASN A 219 9.36 0.86 -17.87
CA ASN A 219 10.31 1.73 -17.18
C ASN A 219 10.06 3.11 -17.78
N GLY A 220 9.65 4.06 -16.95
CA GLY A 220 9.75 5.46 -17.38
C GLY A 220 11.18 5.74 -17.82
N ALA A 221 11.38 6.65 -18.78
CA ALA A 221 12.67 7.32 -18.90
C ALA A 221 13.11 7.85 -17.50
N PRO A 222 14.41 8.01 -17.20
CA PRO A 222 14.88 8.39 -15.86
C PRO A 222 14.26 9.68 -15.29
N ASP A 223 13.60 10.48 -16.14
CA ASP A 223 12.82 11.68 -15.86
C ASP A 223 11.29 11.49 -15.87
N GLN A 224 10.78 10.37 -16.38
CA GLN A 224 9.36 10.05 -16.41
C GLN A 224 8.88 9.52 -15.06
N ARG A 225 8.08 10.35 -14.39
CA ARG A 225 7.43 10.06 -13.10
C ARG A 225 6.06 9.43 -13.24
N GLN A 226 5.65 9.16 -14.48
CA GLN A 226 4.37 8.57 -14.84
C GLN A 226 4.59 7.28 -15.59
N VAL A 227 3.91 6.23 -15.18
CA VAL A 227 3.88 4.95 -15.88
C VAL A 227 2.44 4.65 -16.28
N ILE A 228 2.22 4.41 -17.56
CA ILE A 228 0.92 4.04 -18.13
C ILE A 228 1.02 2.60 -18.63
N LEU A 229 0.12 1.75 -18.17
CA LEU A 229 -0.02 0.37 -18.60
C LEU A 229 -1.41 0.17 -19.18
N LYS A 230 -1.49 -0.51 -20.32
CA LYS A 230 -2.74 -0.84 -20.99
C LYS A 230 -2.78 -2.31 -21.36
N TYR A 231 -3.87 -2.98 -21.07
CA TYR A 231 -4.09 -4.36 -21.50
C TYR A 231 -5.53 -4.54 -22.00
N PRO A 232 -5.75 -5.02 -23.24
CA PRO A 232 -4.75 -5.33 -24.26
C PRO A 232 -4.08 -4.06 -24.83
N GLY A 233 -2.82 -4.13 -25.27
CA GLY A 233 -2.17 -2.99 -25.96
C GLY A 233 -0.68 -2.76 -25.69
N CYS A 234 -0.07 -3.48 -24.75
CA CYS A 234 1.37 -3.45 -24.50
C CYS A 234 2.03 -4.77 -24.96
N THR A 235 3.31 -4.72 -25.35
CA THR A 235 4.09 -5.92 -25.71
C THR A 235 4.37 -6.73 -24.45
N ALA A 236 3.56 -7.77 -24.23
CA ALA A 236 3.79 -8.76 -23.18
C ALA A 236 5.13 -9.47 -23.44
N VAL A 237 6.08 -9.39 -22.49
CA VAL A 237 7.28 -10.23 -22.52
C VAL A 237 7.03 -11.45 -21.65
N THR A 238 7.12 -12.63 -22.25
CA THR A 238 7.01 -13.90 -21.54
C THR A 238 8.24 -14.09 -20.65
N LEU A 239 8.14 -13.98 -19.32
CA LEU A 239 9.14 -14.63 -18.46
C LEU A 239 8.87 -16.15 -18.41
N ALA A 240 9.83 -16.97 -17.99
CA ALA A 240 9.68 -18.44 -18.01
C ALA A 240 8.64 -18.97 -17.00
N ASP A 241 7.89 -20.02 -17.37
CA ASP A 241 6.90 -20.71 -16.53
C ASP A 241 7.51 -21.27 -15.24
N GLY A 242 6.81 -21.06 -14.12
CA GLY A 242 7.26 -21.50 -12.79
C GLY A 242 8.01 -20.47 -11.94
N ALA A 243 8.24 -19.25 -12.45
CA ALA A 243 8.68 -18.15 -11.59
C ALA A 243 7.52 -17.76 -10.65
N SER A 244 7.61 -18.16 -9.37
CA SER A 244 6.83 -17.48 -8.34
C SER A 244 7.15 -15.99 -8.43
N LEU A 245 6.13 -15.16 -8.24
CA LEU A 245 6.35 -13.73 -8.04
C LEU A 245 7.08 -13.58 -6.72
N ASN A 246 8.40 -13.68 -6.74
CA ASN A 246 9.18 -13.11 -5.67
C ASN A 246 9.21 -11.59 -5.94
N PRO A 247 8.59 -10.75 -5.10
CA PRO A 247 8.65 -9.30 -5.22
C PRO A 247 10.05 -8.74 -4.92
N ASP A 248 11.01 -9.60 -4.57
CA ASP A 248 12.44 -9.27 -4.51
C ASP A 248 13.02 -8.96 -5.90
#